data_AF-A0A225V6P5-F1
#
_entry.id   AF-A0A225V6P5-F1
#
_cell.length_a   1.000
_cell.length_b   1.000
_cell.length_c   1.000
_cell.angle_alpha   90.00
_cell.angle_beta   90.00
_cell.angle_gamma   90.00
#
_symmetry.space_group_name_H-M   'P 1'
#
loop_
_entity.id
_entity.type
_entity.pdbx_description
1 polymer ?
#
loop_
_entity_poly.entity_id
_entity_poly.type
_entity_poly.pdbx_seq_one_letter_code
_entity_poly.pdbx_strand_id
1 'polypeptide(L)'
;MQDFPVKETMSRSKRNKLVLKSKKAENESFLLPEEIDPYQRTYSRTHGWKKRKPRGKGIRPRQHIRLTDCPFRFVVQRNLAKN
;
A
#
# COMPACT_ATOMS: atom_id res chain seq x y z
N MET A 1 -1.98 19.08 4.52
CA MET A 1 -1.23 17.81 4.46
C MET A 1 -2.19 16.75 3.94
N GLN A 2 -1.83 16.03 2.87
CA GLN A 2 -2.68 15.01 2.29
C GLN A 2 -2.22 13.64 2.81
N ASP A 3 -3.04 12.99 3.60
CA ASP A 3 -2.68 11.72 4.24
C ASP A 3 -2.89 10.56 3.27
N PHE A 4 -1.80 9.85 2.98
CA PHE A 4 -1.80 8.61 2.20
C PHE A 4 -1.73 7.41 3.15
N PRO A 5 -2.85 6.74 3.46
CA PRO A 5 -2.84 5.55 4.28
C PRO A 5 -2.18 4.40 3.50
N VAL A 6 -1.43 3.58 4.23
CA VAL A 6 -0.91 2.32 3.70
C VAL A 6 -2.08 1.35 3.58
N LYS A 7 -2.39 0.94 2.35
CA LYS A 7 -3.48 -0.01 2.09
C LYS A 7 -3.01 -1.45 2.24
N GLU A 8 -1.81 -1.74 1.71
CA GLU A 8 -1.22 -3.06 1.69
C GLU A 8 0.29 -2.94 1.92
N THR A 9 0.81 -3.86 2.73
CA THR A 9 2.24 -4.05 2.96
C THR A 9 2.61 -5.46 2.48
N MET A 10 3.64 -5.58 1.66
CA MET A 10 4.18 -6.91 1.31
C MET A 10 5.50 -7.15 2.02
N SER A 11 5.60 -8.30 2.69
CA SER A 11 6.84 -8.77 3.30
C SER A 11 7.86 -9.21 2.22
N ARG A 12 9.15 -9.15 2.56
CA ARG A 12 10.24 -9.61 1.69
C ARG A 12 10.12 -11.08 1.33
N SER A 13 9.85 -11.94 2.32
CA SER A 13 9.69 -13.38 2.11
C SER A 13 8.58 -13.69 1.09
N LYS A 14 7.45 -12.97 1.15
CA LYS A 14 6.37 -13.11 0.18
C LYS A 14 6.78 -12.60 -1.20
N ARG A 15 7.48 -11.47 -1.29
CA ARG A 15 8.02 -10.97 -2.57
C ARG A 15 9.02 -11.94 -3.18
N ASN A 16 10.03 -12.38 -2.43
CA ASN A 16 11.08 -13.27 -2.94
C ASN A 16 10.48 -14.58 -3.45
N LYS A 17 9.49 -15.15 -2.74
CA LYS A 17 8.72 -16.31 -3.24
C LYS A 17 8.00 -16.05 -4.56
N LEU A 18 7.50 -14.83 -4.80
CA LEU A 18 6.89 -14.46 -6.08
C LEU A 18 7.93 -14.20 -7.18
N VAL A 19 9.07 -13.59 -6.84
CA VAL A 19 10.18 -13.35 -7.76
C VAL A 19 10.77 -14.67 -8.25
N LEU A 20 10.98 -15.63 -7.35
CA LEU A 20 11.45 -16.99 -7.65
C LEU A 20 10.49 -17.78 -8.55
N LYS A 21 9.20 -17.46 -8.54
CA LYS A 21 8.19 -18.05 -9.43
C LYS A 21 8.08 -17.36 -10.79
N SER A 22 8.83 -16.28 -11.00
CA SER A 22 8.80 -15.48 -12.22
C SER A 22 10.08 -15.67 -13.04
N LYS A 23 10.09 -15.22 -14.30
CA LYS A 23 11.30 -15.22 -15.16
C LYS A 23 12.50 -14.47 -14.55
N LYS A 24 12.27 -13.62 -13.54
CA LYS A 24 13.33 -12.88 -12.84
C LYS A 24 14.11 -13.75 -11.84
N ALA A 25 13.69 -14.99 -11.62
CA ALA A 25 14.36 -15.95 -10.74
C ALA A 25 15.80 -16.27 -11.18
N GLU A 26 16.08 -16.19 -12.48
CA GLU A 26 17.43 -16.43 -13.04
C GLU A 26 18.49 -15.45 -12.53
N ASN A 27 18.06 -14.30 -12.01
CA ASN A 27 18.94 -13.23 -11.55
C ASN A 27 18.78 -13.06 -10.04
N GLU A 28 19.72 -13.60 -9.26
CA GLU A 28 19.73 -13.51 -7.80
C GLU A 28 19.79 -12.07 -7.28
N SER A 29 20.26 -11.11 -8.09
CA SER A 29 20.26 -9.68 -7.79
C SER A 29 18.87 -9.07 -7.58
N PHE A 30 17.80 -9.74 -8.01
CA PHE A 30 16.42 -9.32 -7.72
C PHE A 30 15.90 -9.83 -6.37
N LEU A 31 16.62 -10.75 -5.73
CA LEU A 31 16.35 -11.20 -4.37
C LEU A 31 16.91 -10.19 -3.38
N LEU A 32 16.31 -10.22 -2.20
CA LEU A 32 16.43 -9.17 -1.22
C LEU A 32 16.64 -9.84 0.16
N PRO A 33 17.73 -9.56 0.91
CA PRO A 33 18.00 -10.13 2.25
C PRO A 33 16.86 -10.06 3.28
N GLU A 34 16.60 -11.09 4.06
CA GLU A 34 15.35 -11.13 4.87
C GLU A 34 15.25 -10.12 6.02
N GLU A 35 16.38 -9.54 6.45
CA GLU A 35 16.50 -8.65 7.61
C GLU A 35 15.87 -7.26 7.42
N ILE A 36 15.42 -6.91 6.21
CA ILE A 36 14.88 -5.58 5.90
C ILE A 36 13.35 -5.66 5.77
N ASP A 37 12.64 -5.18 6.78
CA ASP A 37 11.18 -5.01 6.79
C ASP A 37 10.77 -3.52 6.73
N PRO A 38 9.71 -3.11 6.00
CA PRO A 38 9.06 -3.72 4.83
C PRO A 38 9.56 -3.14 3.48
N TYR A 39 9.64 -4.00 2.44
CA TYR A 39 10.20 -3.65 1.13
C TYR A 39 9.28 -2.86 0.18
N GLN A 40 7.97 -3.14 0.22
CA GLN A 40 6.99 -2.52 -0.67
C GLN A 40 5.76 -2.05 0.12
N ARG A 41 5.39 -0.78 -0.08
CA ARG A 41 4.16 -0.17 0.45
C ARG A 41 3.29 0.33 -0.67
N THR A 42 2.01 -0.01 -0.64
CA THR A 42 1.02 0.51 -1.58
C THR A 42 0.18 1.57 -0.89
N TYR A 43 0.24 2.79 -1.42
CA TYR A 43 -0.56 3.92 -0.98
C TYR A 43 -1.79 4.07 -1.87
N SER A 44 -2.92 4.43 -1.28
CA SER A 44 -4.16 4.74 -1.99
C SER A 44 -4.61 6.16 -1.68
N ARG A 45 -5.19 6.84 -2.68
CA ARG A 45 -5.76 8.18 -2.48
C ARG A 45 -6.95 8.13 -1.51
N THR A 46 -6.97 9.03 -0.52
CA THR A 46 -8.08 9.20 0.44
C THR A 46 -9.15 10.18 -0.02
N HIS A 47 -9.01 10.75 -1.21
CA HIS A 47 -9.96 11.74 -1.70
C HIS A 47 -11.36 11.13 -1.82
N GLY A 48 -12.31 11.67 -1.05
CA GLY A 48 -13.66 11.16 -0.94
C GLY A 48 -13.90 10.21 0.24
N TRP A 49 -12.86 9.67 0.88
CA TRP A 49 -13.06 8.85 2.07
C TRP A 49 -13.76 9.67 3.15
N LYS A 50 -14.87 9.15 3.67
CA LYS A 50 -15.58 9.81 4.77
C LYS A 50 -14.62 9.92 5.94
N LYS A 51 -14.43 11.14 6.47
CA LYS A 51 -13.82 11.32 7.80
C LYS A 51 -14.54 10.38 8.77
N ARG A 52 -13.79 9.67 9.61
CA ARG A 52 -14.36 8.75 10.60
C ARG A 52 -15.47 9.50 11.36
N LYS A 53 -16.66 8.90 11.44
CA LYS A 53 -17.76 9.50 12.20
C LYS A 53 -17.30 9.68 13.65
N PRO A 54 -17.55 10.84 14.29
CA PRO A 54 -17.33 10.97 15.72
C PRO A 54 -18.15 9.92 16.48
N ARG A 55 -17.63 9.40 17.60
CA ARG A 55 -18.42 8.56 18.52
C ARG A 55 -19.67 9.35 18.92
N GLY A 56 -20.84 8.79 18.62
CA GLY A 56 -22.06 9.56 18.37
C GLY A 56 -22.71 10.21 19.60
N LYS A 57 -23.32 11.38 19.39
CA LYS A 57 -24.31 12.04 20.28
C LYS A 57 -25.77 11.66 19.93
N GLY A 58 -26.01 10.50 19.30
CA GLY A 58 -27.36 10.02 18.93
C GLY A 58 -27.96 10.56 17.62
N ILE A 59 -27.31 11.52 16.94
CA ILE A 59 -27.84 12.11 15.70
C ILE A 59 -27.32 11.35 14.47
N ARG A 60 -28.21 10.92 13.57
CA ARG A 60 -27.84 10.30 12.28
C ARG A 60 -27.58 11.37 11.22
N PRO A 61 -26.33 11.57 10.75
CA PRO A 61 -26.07 12.53 9.67
C PRO A 61 -26.56 11.95 8.32
N ARG A 62 -27.48 12.66 7.65
CA ARG A 62 -27.91 12.38 6.28
C ARG A 62 -26.76 12.77 5.33
N GLN A 63 -26.08 11.80 4.74
CA GLN A 63 -24.93 12.05 3.85
C GLN A 63 -25.20 11.48 2.46
N HIS A 64 -25.23 12.34 1.45
CA HIS A 64 -25.15 11.93 0.06
C HIS A 64 -23.72 11.51 -0.27
N ILE A 65 -23.52 10.22 -0.53
CA ILE A 65 -22.22 9.67 -0.97
C ILE A 65 -22.21 9.75 -2.49
N ARG A 66 -21.43 10.66 -3.06
CA ARG A 66 -21.04 10.56 -4.48
C ARG A 66 -19.79 9.69 -4.51
N LEU A 67 -19.80 8.62 -5.30
CA LEU A 67 -18.78 7.57 -5.36
C LEU A 67 -17.34 8.08 -5.16
N THR A 68 -16.58 7.35 -4.35
CA THR A 68 -15.21 7.70 -3.93
C THR A 68 -14.21 6.61 -4.31
N ASP A 69 -14.48 5.94 -5.42
CA ASP A 69 -13.58 4.95 -6.01
C ASP A 69 -12.57 5.64 -6.92
N CYS A 70 -11.64 6.38 -6.31
CA CYS A 70 -10.47 6.82 -7.05
C CYS A 70 -9.57 5.59 -7.27
N PRO A 71 -9.33 5.15 -8.52
CA PRO A 71 -8.49 3.98 -8.79
C PRO A 71 -7.00 4.27 -8.57
N PHE A 72 -6.64 5.53 -8.28
CA PHE A 72 -5.25 5.94 -8.13
C PHE A 72 -4.61 5.28 -6.91
N ARG A 73 -3.65 4.40 -7.22
CA ARG A 73 -2.77 3.73 -6.27
C ARG A 73 -1.34 3.92 -6.77
N PHE A 74 -0.42 4.16 -5.85
CA PHE A 74 0.99 4.15 -6.18
C PHE A 74 1.76 3.28 -5.19
N VAL A 75 2.83 2.67 -5.70
CA VAL A 75 3.63 1.70 -4.97
C VAL A 75 5.00 2.32 -4.74
N VAL A 76 5.44 2.32 -3.49
CA VAL A 76 6.81 2.70 -3.11
C VAL A 76 7.58 1.43 -2.81
N GLN A 77 8.70 1.23 -3.51
CA GLN A 77 9.64 0.13 -3.30
C GLN A 77 11.02 0.72 -2.98
N ARG A 78 11.70 0.19 -1.97
CA ARG A 78 13.08 0.59 -1.69
C ARG A 78 14.03 -0.19 -2.61
N ASN A 79 14.62 0.47 -3.60
CA ASN A 79 15.64 -0.12 -4.46
C ASN A 79 17.01 0.01 -3.79
N LEU A 80 17.62 -1.13 -3.42
CA LEU A 80 18.98 -1.17 -2.86
C LEU A 80 20.09 -1.14 -3.92
N ALA A 81 19.73 -1.12 -5.21
CA ALA A 81 20.68 -1.17 -6.32
C ALA A 81 21.35 0.18 -6.66
N LYS A 82 21.22 1.20 -5.81
CA LYS A 82 21.89 2.49 -5.97
C LYS A 82 22.40 2.98 -4.62
N ASN A 83 23.67 2.69 -4.36
CA ASN A 83 24.52 3.57 -3.54
C ASN A 83 25.19 4.56 -4.49
#